data_AF-A0A067BGU8-F1
#
_entry.id   AF-A0A067BGU8-F1
#
_cell.length_a   1.000
_cell.length_b   1.000
_cell.length_c   1.000
_cell.angle_alpha   90.00
_cell.angle_beta   90.00
_cell.angle_gamma   90.00
#
_symmetry.space_group_name_H-M   'P 1'
#
loop_
_entity.id
_entity.type
_entity.pdbx_description
1 polymer ?
#
loop_
_entity_poly.entity_id
_entity_poly.type
_entity_poly.pdbx_seq_one_letter_code
_entity_poly.pdbx_strand_id
1 'polypeptide(L)'
;MEKEAALTQHQGGLAEYPSRKPLQKALVVSILVYIGSFAFTWYKVYWDTLVSLAFVALGYYAIYDPNSRPMGKAFHLFYIGLMLCILLHTIAFALLVAELVSSQVEAVLNLKLIDSPTGLIIFLIILEVGYMTLTGVAIGLCYRLRCEVDGIVDDPIEYHELL
;
A
#
# COMPACT_ATOMS: atom_id res chain seq x y z
N MET A 1 8.77 -4.80 -41.44
CA MET A 1 7.34 -4.70 -41.12
C MET A 1 7.24 -4.06 -39.76
N GLU A 2 7.06 -2.75 -39.76
CA GLU A 2 6.74 -1.97 -38.56
C GLU A 2 5.45 -2.55 -37.99
N LYS A 3 5.50 -3.03 -36.74
CA LYS A 3 4.30 -3.21 -35.94
C LYS A 3 3.78 -1.79 -35.74
N GLU A 4 2.79 -1.37 -36.53
CA GLU A 4 1.93 -0.25 -36.16
C GLU A 4 1.44 -0.57 -34.75
N ALA A 5 2.07 0.07 -33.77
CA ALA A 5 1.57 0.09 -32.42
C ALA A 5 0.12 0.54 -32.56
N ALA A 6 -0.80 -0.32 -32.13
CA ALA A 6 -2.20 0.00 -32.05
C ALA A 6 -2.30 1.27 -31.19
N LEU A 7 -2.33 2.41 -31.87
CA LEU A 7 -2.84 3.67 -31.36
C LEU A 7 -4.34 3.43 -31.17
N THR A 8 -4.70 2.62 -30.17
CA THR A 8 -6.01 2.68 -29.58
C THR A 8 -6.15 4.12 -29.09
N GLN A 9 -6.95 4.88 -29.83
CA GLN A 9 -7.45 6.19 -29.44
C GLN A 9 -8.25 6.03 -28.14
N HIS A 10 -7.57 5.90 -27.01
CA HIS A 10 -8.16 6.03 -25.68
C HIS A 10 -8.45 7.53 -25.47
N GLN A 11 -9.60 7.97 -25.99
CA GLN A 11 -10.13 9.32 -25.77
C GLN A 11 -10.88 9.43 -24.43
N GLY A 12 -11.24 8.32 -23.78
CA GLY A 12 -11.75 8.33 -22.42
C GLY A 12 -10.62 8.32 -21.40
N GLY A 13 -10.85 9.00 -20.28
CA GLY A 13 -9.90 9.01 -19.17
C GLY A 13 -9.78 7.64 -18.49
N LEU A 14 -9.35 7.67 -17.22
CA LEU A 14 -9.18 6.48 -16.39
C LEU A 14 -10.35 5.48 -16.35
N ALA A 15 -11.57 5.88 -16.74
CA ALA A 15 -12.76 5.03 -16.80
C ALA A 15 -12.65 3.81 -17.73
N GLU A 16 -11.81 3.88 -18.75
CA GLU A 16 -11.66 2.80 -19.75
C GLU A 16 -10.86 1.61 -19.22
N TYR A 17 -10.11 1.81 -18.13
CA TYR A 17 -9.17 0.82 -17.61
C TYR A 17 -9.80 -0.06 -16.50
N PRO A 18 -9.85 -1.40 -16.67
CA PRO A 18 -10.51 -2.29 -15.73
C PRO A 18 -9.85 -2.29 -14.34
N SER A 19 -8.53 -2.08 -14.24
CA SER A 19 -7.82 -2.05 -12.95
C SER A 19 -8.13 -0.83 -12.10
N ARG A 20 -8.74 0.24 -12.65
CA ARG A 20 -9.07 1.46 -11.91
C ARG A 20 -10.04 1.22 -10.76
N LYS A 21 -11.15 0.51 -11.00
CA LYS A 21 -12.19 0.27 -9.96
C LYS A 21 -11.66 -0.58 -8.79
N PRO A 22 -10.96 -1.70 -9.01
CA PRO A 22 -10.29 -2.43 -7.95
C PRO A 22 -9.29 -1.58 -7.18
N LEU A 23 -8.47 -0.79 -7.88
CA LEU A 23 -7.50 0.11 -7.24
C LEU A 23 -8.21 1.11 -6.35
N GLN A 24 -9.23 1.81 -6.85
CA GLN A 24 -10.01 2.78 -6.08
C GLN A 24 -10.61 2.16 -4.80
N LYS A 25 -11.16 0.95 -4.89
CA LYS A 25 -11.67 0.22 -3.72
C LYS A 25 -10.57 -0.09 -2.72
N ALA A 26 -9.41 -0.57 -3.17
CA ALA A 26 -8.26 -0.83 -2.32
C ALA A 26 -7.82 0.44 -1.58
N LEU A 27 -7.76 1.60 -2.26
CA LEU A 27 -7.39 2.86 -1.63
C LEU A 27 -8.40 3.33 -0.58
N VAL A 28 -9.70 3.19 -0.84
CA VAL A 28 -10.73 3.51 0.16
C VAL A 28 -10.59 2.62 1.40
N VAL A 29 -10.38 1.31 1.21
CA VAL A 29 -10.14 0.37 2.32
C VAL A 29 -8.89 0.77 3.09
N SER A 30 -7.78 1.05 2.40
CA SER A 30 -6.54 1.50 3.04
C SER A 30 -6.73 2.78 3.85
N ILE A 31 -7.45 3.79 3.34
CA ILE A 31 -7.74 5.02 4.08
C ILE A 31 -8.52 4.72 5.36
N LEU A 32 -9.58 3.92 5.27
CA LEU A 32 -10.40 3.57 6.43
C LEU A 32 -9.59 2.79 7.48
N VAL A 33 -8.76 1.86 7.03
CA VAL A 33 -7.87 1.08 7.89
C VAL A 33 -6.87 1.99 8.59
N TYR A 34 -6.15 2.85 7.86
CA TYR A 34 -5.15 3.76 8.44
C TYR A 34 -5.76 4.79 9.42
N ILE A 35 -6.94 5.33 9.12
CA ILE A 35 -7.64 6.25 10.04
C ILE A 35 -8.09 5.51 11.30
N GLY A 36 -8.72 4.34 11.14
CA GLY A 36 -9.24 3.56 12.26
C GLY A 36 -8.13 3.02 13.16
N SER A 37 -7.01 2.63 12.56
CA SER A 37 -5.86 2.09 13.27
C SER A 37 -5.03 3.15 13.99
N PHE A 38 -5.07 4.42 13.53
CA PHE A 38 -4.38 5.53 14.19
C PHE A 38 -4.76 5.67 15.67
N ALA A 39 -6.00 5.34 16.04
CA ALA A 39 -6.45 5.31 17.44
C ALA A 39 -5.64 4.35 18.33
N PHE A 40 -5.03 3.32 17.73
CA PHE A 40 -4.23 2.32 18.42
C PHE A 40 -2.72 2.50 18.21
N THR A 41 -2.29 3.08 17.10
CA THR A 41 -0.85 3.29 16.80
C THR A 41 -0.32 4.64 17.30
N TRP A 42 -1.17 5.58 17.74
CA TRP A 42 -0.75 6.95 18.08
C TRP A 42 0.42 7.03 19.09
N TYR A 43 0.48 6.10 20.05
CA TYR A 43 1.50 6.08 21.08
C TYR A 43 2.80 5.39 20.63
N LYS A 44 2.77 4.64 19.51
CA LYS A 44 3.91 3.84 19.04
C LYS A 44 3.82 3.49 17.57
N VAL A 45 4.88 3.81 16.83
CA VAL A 45 4.95 3.61 15.38
C VAL A 45 3.72 4.21 14.68
N TYR A 46 3.47 5.50 14.90
CA TYR A 46 2.39 6.23 14.23
C TYR A 46 2.85 6.85 12.90
N TRP A 47 4.16 7.01 12.73
CA TRP A 47 4.78 7.78 11.65
C TRP A 47 4.63 7.07 10.29
N ASP A 48 4.74 5.75 10.26
CA ASP A 48 4.53 4.93 9.06
C ASP A 48 3.06 5.04 8.62
N THR A 49 2.13 4.97 9.56
CA THR A 49 0.68 5.08 9.33
C THR A 49 0.33 6.46 8.74
N LEU A 50 0.91 7.55 9.27
CA LEU A 50 0.70 8.91 8.75
C LEU A 50 1.24 9.08 7.32
N VAL A 51 2.44 8.59 7.06
CA VAL A 51 3.06 8.67 5.74
C VAL A 51 2.26 7.86 4.72
N SER A 52 1.85 6.65 5.09
CA SER A 52 1.01 5.80 4.23
C SER A 52 -0.34 6.42 3.95
N LEU A 53 -1.00 7.03 4.95
CA LEU A 53 -2.25 7.76 4.74
C LEU A 53 -2.09 8.92 3.73
N ALA A 54 -0.99 9.67 3.82
CA ALA A 54 -0.72 10.77 2.89
C ALA A 54 -0.57 10.29 1.44
N PHE A 55 0.20 9.21 1.23
CA PHE A 55 0.38 8.65 -0.11
C PHE A 55 -0.89 8.00 -0.66
N VAL A 56 -1.64 7.26 0.15
CA VAL A 56 -2.91 6.67 -0.29
C VAL A 56 -3.95 7.74 -0.62
N ALA A 57 -4.03 8.82 0.17
CA ALA A 57 -4.90 9.96 -0.14
C ALA A 57 -4.51 10.64 -1.46
N LEU A 58 -3.21 10.81 -1.72
CA LEU A 58 -2.70 11.31 -3.01
C LEU A 58 -3.07 10.37 -4.16
N GLY A 59 -2.94 9.06 -3.97
CA GLY A 59 -3.33 8.05 -4.96
C GLY A 59 -4.82 8.09 -5.26
N TYR A 60 -5.65 8.21 -4.23
CA TYR A 60 -7.11 8.35 -4.38
C TYR A 60 -7.45 9.61 -5.17
N TYR A 61 -6.85 10.75 -4.81
CA TYR A 61 -7.00 11.99 -5.56
C TYR A 61 -6.59 11.85 -7.03
N ALA A 62 -5.50 11.12 -7.31
CA ALA A 62 -5.01 10.90 -8.67
C ALA A 62 -5.94 10.04 -9.56
N ILE A 63 -6.80 9.20 -8.98
CA ILE A 63 -7.65 8.26 -9.74
C ILE A 63 -9.16 8.44 -9.52
N TYR A 64 -9.55 9.37 -8.64
CA TYR A 64 -10.94 9.62 -8.27
C TYR A 64 -11.77 10.06 -9.46
N ASP A 65 -11.24 10.98 -10.27
CA ASP A 65 -11.92 11.48 -11.46
C ASP A 65 -11.77 10.50 -12.64
N PRO A 66 -12.87 9.90 -13.15
CA PRO A 66 -12.84 9.00 -14.29
C PRO A 66 -12.33 9.63 -15.58
N ASN A 67 -12.44 10.96 -15.72
CA ASN A 67 -12.06 11.68 -16.94
C ASN A 67 -10.62 12.18 -16.91
N SER A 68 -9.92 12.00 -15.78
CA SER A 68 -8.55 12.41 -15.63
C SER A 68 -7.63 11.61 -16.55
N ARG A 69 -6.56 12.28 -17.02
CA ARG A 69 -5.56 11.65 -17.87
C ARG A 69 -4.88 10.51 -17.12
N PRO A 70 -4.68 9.35 -17.78
CA PRO A 70 -3.91 8.28 -17.18
C PRO A 70 -2.49 8.77 -16.85
N MET A 71 -1.94 8.30 -15.73
CA MET A 71 -0.52 8.46 -15.36
C MET A 71 -0.02 9.91 -15.16
N GLY A 72 -0.81 10.77 -14.51
CA GLY A 72 -0.34 12.10 -14.09
C GLY A 72 0.79 12.04 -13.04
N LYS A 73 1.48 13.17 -12.81
CA LYS A 73 2.56 13.28 -11.80
C LYS A 73 2.17 12.77 -10.41
N ALA A 74 0.93 13.02 -10.01
CA ALA A 74 0.39 12.55 -8.73
C ALA A 74 0.34 11.02 -8.65
N PHE A 75 -0.02 10.34 -9.75
CA PHE A 75 -0.04 8.88 -9.81
C PHE A 75 1.37 8.28 -9.73
N HIS A 76 2.34 8.87 -10.42
CA HIS A 76 3.74 8.43 -10.33
C HIS A 76 4.32 8.61 -8.93
N LEU A 77 4.05 9.76 -8.30
CA LEU A 77 4.49 10.03 -6.93
C LEU A 77 3.83 9.06 -5.94
N PHE A 78 2.54 8.78 -6.13
CA PHE A 78 1.82 7.78 -5.36
C PHE A 78 2.43 6.37 -5.50
N TYR A 79 2.71 5.92 -6.73
CA TYR A 79 3.27 4.59 -6.98
C TYR A 79 4.65 4.41 -6.32
N ILE A 80 5.55 5.40 -6.45
CA ILE A 80 6.85 5.39 -5.76
C ILE A 80 6.65 5.50 -4.25
N GLY A 81 5.69 6.31 -3.81
CA GLY A 81 5.29 6.46 -2.42
C GLY A 81 4.89 5.15 -1.78
N LEU A 82 4.13 4.29 -2.48
CA LEU A 82 3.77 2.96 -1.97
C LEU A 82 5.00 2.07 -1.72
N MET A 83 6.03 2.16 -2.56
CA MET A 83 7.30 1.44 -2.35
C MET A 83 8.04 1.97 -1.11
N LEU A 84 7.93 3.27 -0.81
CA LEU A 84 8.43 3.79 0.45
C LEU A 84 7.58 3.28 1.62
N CYS A 85 6.25 3.27 1.50
CA CYS A 85 5.34 2.81 2.54
C CYS A 85 5.63 1.36 2.96
N ILE A 86 5.89 0.45 2.01
CA ILE A 86 6.19 -0.95 2.36
C ILE A 86 7.51 -1.08 3.13
N LEU A 87 8.50 -0.25 2.83
CA LEU A 87 9.76 -0.20 3.60
C LEU A 87 9.52 0.35 5.00
N LEU A 88 8.71 1.40 5.14
CA LEU A 88 8.35 1.99 6.43
C LEU A 88 7.62 0.98 7.32
N HIS A 89 6.62 0.27 6.78
CA HIS A 89 5.93 -0.81 7.49
C HIS A 89 6.86 -1.97 7.87
N THR A 90 7.84 -2.30 7.01
CA THR A 90 8.84 -3.32 7.33
C THR A 90 9.73 -2.89 8.51
N ILE A 91 10.15 -1.63 8.55
CA ILE A 91 10.93 -1.07 9.66
C ILE A 91 10.11 -1.05 10.95
N ALA A 92 8.85 -0.59 10.86
CA ALA A 92 7.90 -0.60 11.97
C ALA A 92 7.72 -1.99 12.58
N PHE A 93 7.46 -2.98 11.72
CA PHE A 93 7.35 -4.38 12.09
C PHE A 93 8.61 -4.88 12.79
N ALA A 94 9.80 -4.59 12.24
CA ALA A 94 11.07 -5.03 12.82
C ALA A 94 11.30 -4.47 14.22
N LEU A 95 10.96 -3.18 14.46
CA LEU A 95 11.06 -2.55 15.78
C LEU A 95 10.13 -3.22 16.80
N LEU A 96 8.88 -3.51 16.40
CA LEU A 96 7.92 -4.17 17.27
C LEU A 96 8.34 -5.60 17.63
N VAL A 97 8.88 -6.35 16.66
CA VAL A 97 9.42 -7.70 16.89
C VAL A 97 10.64 -7.66 17.81
N ALA A 98 11.57 -6.74 17.60
CA ALA A 98 12.76 -6.59 18.44
C ALA A 98 12.38 -6.31 19.90
N GLU A 99 11.38 -5.46 20.10
CA GLU A 99 10.87 -5.16 21.44
C GLU A 99 10.15 -6.35 22.07
N LEU A 100 9.30 -7.05 21.29
CA LEU A 100 8.65 -8.27 21.77
C LEU A 100 9.69 -9.28 22.24
N VAL A 101 10.72 -9.55 21.43
CA VAL A 101 11.81 -10.48 21.78
C VAL A 101 12.55 -10.01 23.04
N SER A 102 12.89 -8.72 23.12
CA SER A 102 13.58 -8.15 24.29
C SER A 102 12.76 -8.34 25.58
N SER A 103 11.45 -8.09 25.52
CA SER A 103 10.55 -8.30 26.66
C SER A 103 10.48 -9.77 27.10
N GLN A 104 10.50 -10.72 26.17
CA GLN A 104 10.50 -12.15 26.49
C GLN A 104 11.84 -12.59 27.11
N VAL A 105 12.96 -12.08 26.60
CA VAL A 105 14.29 -12.35 27.16
C VAL A 105 14.39 -11.83 28.60
N GLU A 106 13.95 -10.61 28.86
CA GLU A 106 13.94 -10.04 30.22
C GLU A 106 13.03 -10.82 31.19
N ALA A 107 11.89 -11.29 30.70
CA ALA A 107 10.97 -12.12 31.48
C ALA A 107 11.62 -13.46 31.86
N VAL A 108 12.30 -14.13 30.92
CA VAL A 108 13.01 -15.40 31.17
C VAL A 108 14.17 -15.20 32.14
N LEU A 109 14.89 -14.08 32.04
CA LEU A 109 16.01 -13.75 32.93
C LEU A 109 15.57 -13.21 34.30
N ASN A 110 14.27 -13.12 34.57
CA ASN A 110 13.69 -12.52 35.79
C ASN A 110 14.22 -11.10 36.08
N LEU A 111 14.59 -10.35 35.05
CA LEU A 111 15.14 -9.01 35.21
C LEU A 111 14.03 -7.97 35.47
N LYS A 112 12.79 -8.23 35.00
CA LYS A 112 11.59 -7.39 35.16
C LYS A 112 11.88 -5.87 35.07
N LEU A 113 12.71 -5.48 34.10
CA LEU A 113 13.14 -4.08 33.91
C LEU A 113 12.09 -3.27 33.15
N ILE A 114 11.29 -3.91 32.29
CA ILE A 114 10.28 -3.26 31.45
C ILE A 114 8.92 -3.95 31.61
N ASP A 115 7.92 -3.23 32.15
CA ASP A 115 6.52 -3.63 32.03
C ASP A 115 6.06 -3.35 30.58
N SER A 116 6.18 -4.37 29.73
CA SER A 116 5.79 -4.29 28.32
C SER A 116 4.36 -4.80 28.10
N PRO A 117 3.48 -4.04 27.43
CA PRO A 117 2.12 -4.49 27.12
C PRO A 117 2.16 -5.48 25.95
N THR A 118 2.63 -6.71 26.20
CA THR A 118 2.88 -7.76 25.19
C THR A 118 1.70 -7.99 24.25
N GLY A 119 0.48 -8.04 24.77
CA GLY A 119 -0.72 -8.24 23.96
C GLY A 119 -0.96 -7.12 22.94
N LEU A 120 -0.64 -5.88 23.32
CA LEU A 120 -0.78 -4.72 22.45
C LEU A 120 0.34 -4.68 21.39
N ILE A 121 1.56 -5.11 21.73
CA ILE A 121 2.65 -5.27 20.75
C ILE A 121 2.30 -6.33 19.71
N ILE A 122 1.77 -7.48 20.12
CA ILE A 122 1.32 -8.53 19.19
C ILE A 122 0.22 -7.99 18.27
N PHE A 123 -0.74 -7.24 18.80
CA PHE A 123 -1.77 -6.59 18.00
C PHE A 123 -1.17 -5.65 16.94
N LEU A 124 -0.21 -4.81 17.33
CA LEU A 124 0.49 -3.91 16.40
C LEU A 124 1.25 -4.68 15.32
N ILE A 125 1.89 -5.80 15.65
CA ILE A 125 2.59 -6.65 14.67
C ILE A 125 1.60 -7.18 13.62
N ILE A 126 0.44 -7.69 14.05
CA ILE A 126 -0.60 -8.17 13.12
C ILE A 126 -1.10 -7.04 12.23
N LEU A 127 -1.28 -5.86 12.81
CA LEU A 127 -1.70 -4.66 12.09
C LEU A 127 -0.68 -4.25 11.01
N GLU A 128 0.62 -4.23 11.33
CA GLU A 128 1.69 -3.96 10.36
C GLU A 128 1.70 -4.96 9.19
N VAL A 129 1.47 -6.25 9.47
CA VAL A 129 1.32 -7.27 8.43
C VAL A 129 0.11 -6.97 7.53
N GLY A 130 -0.98 -6.51 8.11
CA GLY A 130 -2.15 -6.03 7.36
C GLY A 130 -1.82 -4.85 6.46
N TYR A 131 -1.08 -3.86 6.96
CA TYR A 131 -0.64 -2.71 6.17
C TYR A 131 0.27 -3.07 5.01
N MET A 132 1.27 -3.93 5.24
CA MET A 132 2.16 -4.43 4.19
C MET A 132 1.36 -5.14 3.09
N THR A 133 0.36 -5.94 3.49
CA THR A 133 -0.53 -6.65 2.56
C THR A 133 -1.36 -5.67 1.72
N LEU A 134 -2.01 -4.69 2.34
CA LEU A 134 -2.80 -3.66 1.65
C LEU A 134 -1.92 -2.84 0.68
N THR A 135 -0.72 -2.47 1.12
CA THR A 135 0.26 -1.74 0.31
C THR A 135 0.71 -2.57 -0.89
N GLY A 136 1.00 -3.85 -0.69
CA GLY A 136 1.37 -4.78 -1.77
C GLY A 136 0.26 -4.96 -2.81
N VAL A 137 -0.99 -5.10 -2.37
CA VAL A 137 -2.16 -5.14 -3.27
C VAL A 137 -2.29 -3.85 -4.07
N ALA A 138 -2.13 -2.69 -3.42
CA ALA A 138 -2.18 -1.40 -4.10
C ALA A 138 -1.05 -1.25 -5.13
N ILE A 139 0.18 -1.68 -4.81
CA ILE A 139 1.32 -1.71 -5.74
C ILE A 139 1.00 -2.57 -6.96
N GLY A 140 0.50 -3.79 -6.75
CA GLY A 140 0.14 -4.70 -7.82
C GLY A 140 -0.91 -4.11 -8.75
N LEU A 141 -1.98 -3.54 -8.19
CA LEU A 141 -3.03 -2.88 -8.97
C LEU A 141 -2.54 -1.63 -9.71
N CYS A 142 -1.63 -0.85 -9.11
CA CYS A 142 -0.99 0.26 -9.81
C CYS A 142 -0.15 -0.21 -10.99
N TYR A 143 0.63 -1.28 -10.80
CA TYR A 143 1.44 -1.86 -11.86
C TYR A 143 0.56 -2.36 -13.02
N ARG A 144 -0.52 -3.08 -12.71
CA ARG A 144 -1.50 -3.52 -13.73
C ARG A 144 -2.07 -2.33 -14.50
N LEU A 145 -2.53 -1.30 -13.80
CA LEU A 145 -3.04 -0.09 -14.45
C LEU A 145 -2.01 0.59 -15.35
N ARG A 146 -0.71 0.55 -15.01
CA ARG A 146 0.37 1.05 -15.88
C ARG A 146 0.51 0.21 -17.15
N CYS A 147 0.50 -1.11 -17.02
CA CYS A 147 0.53 -2.02 -18.18
C CYS A 147 -0.67 -1.81 -19.12
N GLU A 148 -1.87 -1.60 -18.56
CA GLU A 148 -3.08 -1.29 -19.34
C GLU A 148 -2.93 0.03 -20.12
N VAL A 149 -2.36 1.06 -19.49
CA VAL A 149 -2.14 2.37 -20.13
C VAL A 149 -1.04 2.32 -21.19
N ASP A 150 0.03 1.58 -20.94
CA ASP A 150 1.17 1.45 -21.85
C ASP A 150 0.88 0.52 -23.05
N GLY A 151 -0.32 -0.08 -23.12
CA GLY A 151 -0.73 -0.99 -24.19
C GLY A 151 0.06 -2.29 -24.22
N ILE A 152 0.63 -2.69 -23.08
CA ILE A 152 1.48 -3.89 -22.97
C ILE A 152 0.63 -5.16 -22.88
N VAL A 153 -0.63 -5.06 -22.46
CA VAL A 153 -1.52 -6.22 -22.20
C VAL A 153 -2.96 -5.90 -22.61
N ASP A 154 -3.53 -6.73 -23.49
CA ASP A 154 -4.94 -6.65 -23.93
C ASP A 154 -5.89 -7.52 -23.07
N ASP A 155 -5.38 -8.50 -22.32
CA ASP A 155 -6.21 -9.51 -21.62
C ASP A 155 -6.00 -9.53 -20.08
N PRO A 156 -7.05 -9.33 -19.27
CA PRO A 156 -6.97 -9.40 -17.80
C PRO A 156 -6.52 -10.75 -17.20
N ILE A 157 -6.42 -11.82 -18.00
CA ILE A 157 -5.93 -13.13 -17.56
C ILE A 157 -4.39 -13.21 -17.57
N GLU A 158 -3.70 -12.45 -18.44
CA GLU A 158 -2.22 -12.44 -18.54
C GLU A 158 -1.54 -11.90 -17.27
N TYR A 159 -2.26 -11.16 -16.42
CA TYR A 159 -1.73 -10.62 -15.17
C TYR A 159 -1.35 -11.66 -14.11
N HIS A 160 -1.77 -12.93 -14.28
CA HIS A 160 -1.35 -14.02 -13.41
C HIS A 160 -0.01 -14.64 -13.82
N GLU A 161 0.51 -14.37 -15.02
CA GLU A 161 1.78 -14.94 -15.50
C GLU A 161 2.99 -14.00 -15.29
N LEU A 162 2.75 -12.76 -14.85
CA LEU A 162 3.78 -11.73 -14.64
C LEU A 162 4.13 -11.46 -13.16
N LEU A 163 3.57 -12.24 -12.23
CA LEU A 163 3.84 -12.21 -10.79
C LEU A 163 4.35 -13.57 -10.32
#